data_AF-A0ABD2AU10-F1
#
_entry.id   AF-A0ABD2AU10-F1
#
_cell.length_a   1.000
_cell.length_b   1.000
_cell.length_c   1.000
_cell.angle_alpha   90.00
_cell.angle_beta   90.00
_cell.angle_gamma   90.00
#
_symmetry.space_group_name_H-M   'P 1'
#
loop_
_entity.id
_entity.type
_entity.pdbx_description
1 polymer ?
#
loop_
_entity_poly.entity_id
_entity_poly.type
_entity_poly.pdbx_seq_one_letter_code
_entity_poly.pdbx_strand_id
1 'polypeptide(L)'
;MRLLALVLTSLFDLLRFAHGQEFMVTRHSDGDIFTLEGSCTETCTVLSSGTARSLSSNPSTLTLPPFNTSCSCQCNNSLPIFREDLQICVNDIY
;
A
#
# COMPACT_ATOMS: atom_id res chain seq x y z
N MET A 1 -1.96 -41.13 -6.26
CA MET A 1 -0.81 -40.20 -6.35
C MET A 1 -1.17 -38.88 -7.05
N ARG A 2 -1.67 -38.88 -8.30
CA ARG A 2 -1.97 -37.64 -9.06
C ARG A 2 -3.12 -36.78 -8.51
N LEU A 3 -4.21 -37.41 -8.07
CA LEU A 3 -5.35 -36.71 -7.46
C LEU A 3 -4.98 -36.00 -6.15
N LEU A 4 -4.18 -36.65 -5.31
CA LEU A 4 -3.69 -36.06 -4.06
C LEU A 4 -2.80 -34.84 -4.32
N ALA A 5 -1.95 -34.91 -5.35
CA ALA A 5 -1.10 -33.79 -5.75
C ALA A 5 -1.93 -32.58 -6.23
N LEU A 6 -2.99 -32.81 -7.02
CA LEU A 6 -3.89 -31.73 -7.49
C LEU A 6 -4.66 -31.06 -6.35
N VAL A 7 -5.13 -31.84 -5.38
CA VAL A 7 -5.81 -31.31 -4.19
C VAL A 7 -4.85 -30.45 -3.37
N LEU A 8 -3.63 -30.94 -3.15
CA LEU A 8 -2.60 -30.22 -2.42
C LEU A 8 -2.20 -28.92 -3.12
N THR A 9 -1.98 -28.92 -4.45
CA THR A 9 -1.64 -27.68 -5.18
C THR A 9 -2.77 -26.66 -5.11
N SER A 10 -4.03 -27.07 -5.25
CA SER A 10 -5.16 -26.14 -5.14
C SER A 10 -5.29 -25.53 -3.74
N LEU A 11 -4.99 -26.31 -2.70
CA LEU A 11 -5.00 -25.84 -1.32
C LEU A 11 -3.88 -24.81 -1.08
N PHE A 12 -2.69 -25.04 -1.65
CA PHE A 12 -1.59 -24.08 -1.61
C PHE A 12 -1.91 -22.77 -2.35
N ASP A 13 -2.59 -22.84 -3.49
CA ASP A 13 -3.02 -21.64 -4.21
C ASP A 13 -4.07 -20.84 -3.43
N LEU A 14 -5.03 -21.51 -2.78
CA LEU A 14 -5.99 -20.85 -1.89
C LEU A 14 -5.31 -20.18 -0.69
N LEU A 15 -4.30 -20.82 -0.10
CA LEU A 15 -3.52 -20.25 1.00
C LEU A 15 -2.70 -19.02 0.57
N ARG A 16 -2.21 -18.98 -0.68
CA ARG A 16 -1.47 -17.82 -1.22
C ARG A 16 -2.36 -16.58 -1.40
N PHE A 17 -3.65 -16.75 -1.64
CA PHE A 17 -4.59 -15.64 -1.78
C PHE A 17 -4.91 -14.93 -0.45
N ALA A 18 -4.62 -15.55 0.69
CA ALA A 18 -4.88 -14.99 2.01
C ALA A 18 -3.77 -14.07 2.54
N HIS A 19 -2.88 -13.57 1.68
CA HIS A 19 -1.85 -12.62 2.07
C HIS A 19 -2.47 -11.22 2.24
N GLY A 20 -2.91 -10.92 3.47
CA GLY A 20 -3.34 -9.58 3.85
C GLY A 20 -2.13 -8.67 3.99
N GLN A 21 -2.11 -7.58 3.21
CA GLN A 21 -1.10 -6.53 3.37
C GLN A 21 -1.53 -5.62 4.51
N GLU A 22 -0.64 -5.36 5.47
CA GLU A 22 -0.88 -4.40 6.54
C GLU A 22 -0.68 -2.97 6.02
N PHE A 23 -1.65 -2.10 6.31
CA PHE A 23 -1.59 -0.68 5.99
C PHE A 23 -1.58 0.11 7.29
N MET A 24 -0.61 1.00 7.46
CA MET A 24 -0.63 1.99 8.54
C MET A 24 -1.24 3.28 7.98
N VAL A 25 -2.40 3.69 8.50
CA VAL A 25 -3.10 4.91 8.08
C VAL A 25 -3.27 5.84 9.27
N THR A 26 -2.83 7.09 9.12
CA THR A 26 -3.02 8.17 10.08
C THR A 26 -3.92 9.22 9.47
N ARG A 27 -5.04 9.51 10.14
CA ARG A 27 -5.99 10.53 9.65
C ARG A 27 -5.51 11.93 10.00
N HIS A 28 -5.39 12.78 9.00
CA HIS A 28 -4.93 14.16 9.15
C HIS A 28 -5.89 15.13 8.45
N SER A 29 -5.95 16.38 8.91
CA SER A 29 -6.94 17.37 8.43
C SER A 29 -6.75 17.81 6.98
N ASP A 30 -5.55 17.62 6.44
CA ASP A 30 -5.16 17.93 5.06
C ASP A 30 -5.14 16.67 4.17
N GLY A 31 -5.54 15.52 4.70
CA GLY A 31 -5.61 14.24 3.99
C GLY A 31 -4.93 13.11 4.77
N ASP A 32 -5.44 11.90 4.62
CA ASP A 32 -4.90 10.70 5.24
C ASP A 32 -3.47 10.44 4.78
N ILE A 33 -2.63 10.06 5.74
CA ILE A 33 -1.25 9.64 5.51
C ILE A 33 -1.19 8.13 5.66
N PHE A 34 -0.73 7.43 4.63
CA PHE A 34 -0.59 5.98 4.64
C PHE A 34 0.83 5.55 4.32
N THR A 35 1.28 4.46 4.95
CA THR A 35 2.61 3.88 4.74
C THR A 35 2.51 2.48 4.16
N LEU A 36 3.33 2.22 3.14
CA LEU A 36 3.31 0.99 2.35
C LEU A 36 4.74 0.57 2.00
N GLU A 37 4.99 -0.74 1.90
CA GLU A 37 6.26 -1.24 1.38
C GLU A 37 6.35 -0.99 -0.14
N GLY A 38 7.54 -0.63 -0.60
CA GLY A 38 7.84 -0.33 -1.99
C GLY A 38 8.44 1.06 -2.23
N SER A 39 8.60 1.39 -3.51
CA SER A 39 9.10 2.69 -3.96
C SER A 39 7.98 3.74 -3.94
N CYS A 40 8.26 4.93 -3.41
CA CYS A 40 7.28 6.01 -3.37
C CYS A 40 6.65 6.39 -4.70
N THR A 41 7.42 6.28 -5.79
CA THR A 41 6.89 6.58 -7.13
C THR A 41 5.80 5.58 -7.52
N GLU A 42 6.03 4.30 -7.26
CA GLU A 42 5.10 3.22 -7.58
C GLU A 42 3.91 3.24 -6.60
N THR A 43 4.19 3.33 -5.31
CA THR A 43 3.18 3.28 -4.26
C THR A 43 2.24 4.49 -4.27
N CYS A 44 2.76 5.71 -4.21
CA CYS A 44 1.88 6.89 -4.06
C CYS A 44 1.19 7.29 -5.38
N THR A 45 1.81 6.97 -6.52
CA THR A 45 1.29 7.40 -7.83
C THR A 45 0.53 6.29 -8.53
N VAL A 46 1.10 5.08 -8.60
CA VAL A 46 0.50 3.99 -9.38
C VAL A 46 -0.60 3.30 -8.58
N LEU A 47 -0.32 2.85 -7.35
CA LEU A 47 -1.32 2.14 -6.54
C LEU A 47 -2.51 3.05 -6.22
N SER A 48 -2.23 4.29 -5.81
CA SER A 48 -3.28 5.28 -5.53
C SER A 48 -3.81 6.01 -6.75
N SER A 49 -3.55 5.53 -7.98
CA SER A 49 -4.12 6.13 -9.20
C SER A 49 -3.92 7.66 -9.31
N GLY A 50 -2.80 8.17 -8.79
CA GLY A 50 -2.45 9.59 -8.77
C GLY A 50 -3.20 10.46 -7.75
N THR A 51 -3.98 9.87 -6.84
CA THR A 51 -4.76 10.62 -5.83
C THR A 51 -3.96 10.95 -4.57
N ALA A 52 -2.77 10.39 -4.42
CA ALA A 52 -1.85 10.66 -3.33
C ALA A 52 -0.53 11.22 -3.86
N ARG A 53 0.26 11.81 -2.96
CA ARG A 53 1.60 12.32 -3.23
C ARG A 53 2.58 11.76 -2.21
N SER A 54 3.82 11.55 -2.61
CA SER A 54 4.86 11.14 -1.67
C SER A 54 5.07 12.23 -0.63
N LEU A 55 4.95 11.84 0.63
CA LEU A 55 5.38 12.67 1.74
C LEU A 55 6.90 12.51 1.81
N SER A 56 7.64 13.47 1.26
CA SER A 56 9.09 13.45 1.25
C SER A 56 9.60 13.47 2.71
N SER A 57 9.91 12.28 3.25
CA SER A 57 10.82 12.20 4.37
C SER A 57 12.19 12.54 3.82
N ASN A 58 12.65 13.76 4.09
CA ASN A 58 13.99 14.23 3.77
C ASN A 58 15.02 13.10 4.04
N PRO A 59 15.65 12.49 3.03
CA PRO A 59 16.58 11.38 3.24
C PRO A 59 17.94 11.94 3.66
N SER A 60 17.96 12.68 4.78
CA SER A 60 19.18 13.22 5.38
C SER A 60 19.85 12.18 6.27
N THR A 61 20.06 10.96 5.76
CA THR A 61 21.06 10.03 6.33
C THR A 61 21.63 9.19 5.20
N LEU A 62 22.86 9.52 4.81
CA LEU A 62 23.76 8.72 3.98
C LEU A 62 23.99 7.35 4.63
N THR A 63 23.14 6.38 4.36
CA THR A 63 23.42 4.96 4.59
C THR A 63 22.55 4.15 3.66
N LEU A 64 23.14 3.09 3.08
CA LEU A 64 22.60 2.14 2.09
C LEU A 64 21.06 2.04 2.08
N PRO A 65 20.41 2.00 0.91
CA PRO A 65 18.96 1.82 0.83
C PRO A 65 18.61 0.55 1.62
N PRO A 66 17.80 0.63 2.68
CA PRO A 66 17.36 -0.56 3.37
C PRO A 66 16.63 -1.41 2.33
N PHE A 67 16.94 -2.72 2.31
CA PHE A 67 16.29 -3.69 1.44
C PHE A 67 14.76 -3.83 1.66
N ASN A 68 14.18 -3.00 2.53
CA ASN A 68 12.77 -2.80 2.80
C ASN A 68 12.46 -1.29 2.75
N THR A 69 12.36 -0.71 1.56
CA THR A 69 11.94 0.70 1.44
C THR A 69 10.45 0.77 1.74
N SER A 70 10.04 1.38 2.84
CA SER A 70 8.66 1.79 3.04
C SER A 70 8.49 3.24 2.58
N CYS A 71 7.37 3.53 1.93
CA CYS A 71 7.01 4.87 1.52
C CYS A 71 5.81 5.38 2.31
N SER A 72 5.88 6.64 2.72
CA SER A 72 4.71 7.36 3.22
C SER A 72 4.13 8.27 2.13
N CYS A 73 2.82 8.17 1.95
CA CYS A 73 2.05 8.93 0.99
C CYS A 73 0.97 9.72 1.72
N GLN A 74 0.63 10.89 1.19
CA GLN A 74 -0.46 11.71 1.70
C GLN A 74 -1.51 11.92 0.61
N CYS A 75 -2.77 11.71 0.96
CA CYS A 75 -3.89 11.99 0.08
C CYS A 75 -4.03 13.49 -0.19
N ASN A 76 -4.47 13.85 -1.41
CA ASN A 76 -4.70 15.26 -1.75
C ASN A 76 -5.91 15.83 -1.00
N ASN A 77 -5.92 17.13 -0.72
CA ASN A 77 -7.03 17.79 0.01
C ASN A 77 -8.42 17.59 -0.63
N SER A 78 -8.51 17.41 -1.94
CA SER A 78 -9.79 17.16 -2.64
C SER A 78 -10.33 15.74 -2.45
N LEU A 79 -9.45 14.81 -2.06
CA LEU A 79 -9.73 13.39 -1.85
C LEU A 79 -9.07 12.97 -0.53
N PRO A 80 -9.49 13.47 0.64
CA PRO A 80 -8.70 13.37 1.86
C PRO A 80 -8.70 11.99 2.50
N ILE A 81 -9.53 11.04 2.06
CA ILE A 81 -9.71 9.77 2.76
C ILE A 81 -9.03 8.64 1.98
N PHE A 82 -8.15 7.88 2.61
CA PHE A 82 -7.56 6.69 1.99
C PHE A 82 -8.47 5.47 2.18
N ARG A 83 -8.74 4.73 1.09
CA ARG A 83 -9.52 3.49 1.09
C ARG A 83 -8.60 2.31 0.90
N GLU A 84 -8.40 1.51 1.94
CA GLU A 84 -7.45 0.39 1.93
C GLU A 84 -7.92 -0.75 1.02
N ASP A 85 -9.23 -0.93 0.88
CA ASP A 85 -9.86 -1.92 0.01
C ASP A 85 -9.68 -1.62 -1.48
N LEU A 86 -9.66 -0.33 -1.84
CA LEU A 86 -9.49 0.16 -3.21
C LEU A 86 -8.07 0.67 -3.50
N GLN A 87 -7.26 0.85 -2.47
CA GLN A 87 -5.92 1.46 -2.49
C GLN A 87 -5.86 2.87 -3.09
N ILE A 88 -6.97 3.61 -3.06
CA ILE A 88 -7.13 4.95 -3.66
C ILE A 88 -7.56 5.97 -2.60
N CYS A 89 -7.31 7.25 -2.85
CA CYS A 89 -7.90 8.33 -2.06
C CYS A 89 -9.24 8.77 -2.64
N VAL A 90 -10.22 8.99 -1.76
CA VAL A 90 -11.60 9.37 -2.07
C VAL A 90 -12.02 10.58 -1.23
N ASN A 91 -13.15 11.18 -1.61
CA ASN A 91 -13.75 12.31 -0.89
C ASN A 91 -14.66 11.88 0.28
N ASP A 92 -15.25 10.69 0.21
CA ASP A 92 -16.10 10.11 1.25
C ASP A 92 -16.01 8.57 1.30
N ILE A 93 -16.55 7.95 2.36
CA ILE A 93 -16.45 6.50 2.61
C ILE A 93 -17.72 5.75 2.13
N TYR A 94 -18.59 6.42 1.38
CA TYR A 94 -19.89 5.85 1.01
C TYR A 94 -19.81 4.82 -0.12
#